data_AF-A0A163EHA3-F1
#
_entry.id   AF-A0A163EHA3-F1
#
_cell.length_a   1.000
_cell.length_b   1.000
_cell.length_c   1.000
_cell.angle_alpha   90.00
_cell.angle_beta   90.00
_cell.angle_gamma   90.00
#
_symmetry.space_group_name_H-M   'P 1'
#
loop_
_entity.id
_entity.type
_entity.pdbx_description
1 polymer ?
#
loop_
_entity_poly.entity_id
_entity_poly.type
_entity_poly.pdbx_seq_one_letter_code
_entity_poly.pdbx_strand_id
1 'polypeptide(L)' 'KEMEISGPYNAKHVTHVGFDSTSGEFTGLPSEWQVLLKQSGITKTEQYQNPQAVLDAIGFYQE' A
#
# COMPACT_ATOMS: atom_id res chain seq x y z
N LYS A 1 -2.47 -24.64 -36.67
CA LYS A 1 -3.18 -24.07 -35.52
C LYS A 1 -2.11 -23.51 -34.60
N GLU A 2 -1.86 -22.21 -34.69
CA GLU A 2 -0.91 -21.55 -33.79
C GLU A 2 -1.41 -21.71 -32.35
N MET A 3 -0.51 -22.09 -31.44
CA MET A 3 -0.80 -22.09 -30.01
C MET A 3 -0.86 -20.64 -29.55
N GLU A 4 -2.07 -20.08 -29.45
CA GLU A 4 -2.28 -18.82 -28.75
C GLU A 4 -2.10 -19.05 -27.25
N ILE A 5 -0.98 -18.59 -26.72
CA ILE A 5 -0.77 -18.49 -25.28
C ILE A 5 -1.65 -17.34 -24.79
N SER A 6 -2.68 -17.65 -24.00
CA SER A 6 -3.50 -16.64 -23.36
C SER A 6 -2.70 -15.89 -22.28
N GLY A 7 -3.03 -14.62 -22.05
CA GLY A 7 -2.45 -13.83 -20.98
C GLY A 7 -2.67 -14.43 -19.59
N PRO A 8 -1.92 -13.97 -18.57
CA PRO A 8 -2.02 -14.48 -17.20
C PRO A 8 -3.44 -14.35 -16.65
N TYR A 9 -3.94 -15.41 -16.04
CA TYR A 9 -5.22 -15.42 -15.35
C TYR A 9 -5.06 -14.89 -13.91
N ASN A 10 -5.98 -14.04 -13.45
CA ASN A 10 -5.96 -13.42 -12.11
C ASN A 10 -4.64 -12.72 -11.74
N ALA A 11 -4.04 -11.98 -12.67
CA ALA A 11 -2.83 -11.21 -12.40
C ALA A 11 -3.07 -10.22 -11.23
N LYS A 12 -2.36 -10.40 -10.12
CA LYS A 12 -2.33 -9.47 -9.00
C LYS A 12 -1.05 -8.64 -9.08
N HIS A 13 -1.19 -7.32 -9.14
CA HIS A 13 -0.06 -6.42 -9.02
C HIS A 13 0.19 -6.14 -7.54
N VAL A 14 1.32 -6.64 -7.02
CA VAL A 14 1.73 -6.41 -5.64
C VAL A 14 2.74 -5.28 -5.65
N THR A 15 2.37 -4.14 -5.08
CA THR A 15 3.32 -3.05 -4.87
C THR A 15 3.98 -3.25 -3.50
N HIS A 16 5.31 -3.31 -3.47
CA HIS A 16 6.03 -3.30 -2.20
C HIS A 16 5.88 -1.91 -1.57
N VAL A 17 5.33 -1.86 -0.36
CA VAL A 17 5.22 -0.62 0.42
C VAL A 17 6.43 -0.52 1.34
N GLY A 18 7.18 0.56 1.21
CA GLY A 18 8.31 0.90 2.07
C GLY A 18 7.99 2.10 2.95
N PHE A 19 8.61 2.19 4.12
CA PHE A 19 8.58 3.39 4.95
C PHE A 19 9.95 4.05 4.95
N ASP A 20 10.04 5.31 4.51
CA ASP A 20 11.28 6.07 4.59
C ASP A 20 11.37 6.77 5.95
N SER A 21 12.22 6.25 6.82
CA SER A 21 12.48 6.82 8.15
C SER A 21 13.12 8.21 8.14
N THR A 22 13.67 8.68 7.01
CA THR A 22 14.26 10.02 6.92
C THR A 22 13.20 11.08 6.66
N SER A 23 12.29 10.81 5.73
CA SER A 23 11.19 11.72 5.39
C SER A 23 9.94 11.52 6.26
N GLY A 24 9.80 10.34 6.87
CA GLY A 24 8.60 9.95 7.62
C GLY A 24 7.41 9.65 6.69
N GLU A 25 7.68 9.29 5.44
CA GLU A 25 6.66 9.05 4.42
C GLU A 25 6.69 7.61 3.92
N PHE A 26 5.51 7.10 3.56
CA PHE A 26 5.39 5.82 2.88
C PHE A 26 5.64 5.96 1.39
N THR A 27 6.38 5.00 0.84
CA THR A 27 6.69 4.85 -0.58
C THR A 27 6.00 3.61 -1.12
N GLY A 28 5.55 3.66 -2.37
CA GLY A 28 4.86 2.50 -2.99
C GLY A 28 3.43 2.25 -2.49
N LEU A 29 2.85 3.15 -1.67
CA LEU A 29 1.42 3.05 -1.34
C LEU A 29 0.55 3.21 -2.59
N PRO A 30 -0.45 2.33 -2.81
CA PRO A 30 -1.50 2.57 -3.79
C PRO A 30 -2.18 3.92 -3.55
N SER A 31 -2.63 4.57 -4.62
CA SER A 31 -3.27 5.90 -4.54
C SER A 31 -4.48 5.91 -3.60
N GLU A 32 -5.26 4.83 -3.58
CA GLU A 32 -6.40 4.67 -2.67
C GLU A 32 -5.97 4.68 -1.19
N TRP A 33 -4.87 4.00 -0.87
CA TRP A 33 -4.35 3.93 0.49
C TRP A 33 -3.78 5.27 0.94
N GLN A 34 -3.18 6.04 0.03
CA GLN A 34 -2.74 7.40 0.33
C GLN A 34 -3.92 8.32 0.67
N VAL A 35 -5.06 8.14 -0.01
CA VAL A 35 -6.29 8.90 0.30
C VAL A 35 -6.85 8.47 1.65
N LEU A 36 -6.98 7.17 1.90
CA LEU A 36 -7.46 6.63 3.17
C LEU A 36 -6.59 7.06 4.35
N LEU A 37 -5.26 7.00 4.21
CA LEU A 37 -4.31 7.45 5.23
C LEU A 37 -4.47 8.94 5.57
N LYS A 38 -4.75 9.78 4.57
CA LYS A 38 -5.01 11.21 4.79
C LYS A 38 -6.37 11.46 5.45
N GLN A 39 -7.37 10.64 5.12
CA GLN A 39 -8.73 10.74 5.66
C GLN A 39 -8.87 10.17 7.07
N SER A 40 -8.06 9.18 7.45
CA SER A 40 -8.10 8.50 8.75
C SER A 40 -7.56 9.35 9.90
N GLY A 41 -6.96 10.52 9.60
CA GLY A 41 -6.41 11.43 10.61
C GLY A 41 -5.09 10.98 11.21
N ILE A 42 -4.45 9.93 10.68
CA ILE A 42 -3.15 9.44 11.14
C ILE A 42 -2.06 10.47 10.78
N THR A 43 -1.45 11.05 11.80
CA THR A 43 -0.42 12.08 11.65
C THR A 43 0.91 11.49 11.20
N LYS A 44 1.80 12.32 10.60
CA LYS A 44 3.16 11.89 10.22
C LYS A 44 3.95 11.33 11.42
N THR A 45 3.71 11.86 12.61
CA THR A 45 4.37 11.41 13.85
C THR A 45 3.94 9.98 14.21
N GLU A 46 2.65 9.66 14.10
CA GLU A 46 2.15 8.30 14.35
C GLU A 46 2.66 7.31 13.31
N GLN A 47 2.74 7.74 12.04
CA GLN A 47 3.35 6.96 10.96
C GLN A 47 4.81 6.64 11.27
N TYR A 48 5.56 7.60 11.82
CA TYR A 48 6.95 7.39 12.21
C TYR A 48 7.11 6.50 13.45
N GLN A 49 6.25 6.67 14.45
CA GLN A 49 6.30 5.88 15.68
C GLN A 49 5.98 4.40 15.44
N ASN A 50 5.01 4.11 14.57
CA ASN A 50 4.64 2.74 14.27
C ASN A 50 4.15 2.56 12.82
N PRO A 51 5.06 2.55 11.84
CA PRO A 51 4.70 2.47 10.42
C PRO A 51 4.01 1.15 10.08
N GLN A 52 4.37 0.05 10.77
CA GLN A 52 3.76 -1.25 10.55
C GLN A 52 2.29 -1.25 10.97
N ALA A 53 1.97 -0.72 12.16
CA ALA A 53 0.59 -0.66 12.63
C ALA A 53 -0.30 0.20 11.72
N VAL A 54 0.25 1.25 11.12
CA VAL A 54 -0.48 2.08 10.13
C VAL A 54 -0.79 1.29 8.86
N LEU A 55 0.17 0.51 8.35
CA LEU A 55 -0.07 -0.35 7.19
C LEU A 55 -1.10 -1.44 7.48
N ASP A 56 -1.00 -2.07 8.65
CA ASP A 56 -1.93 -3.12 9.06
C ASP A 56 -3.36 -2.55 9.21
N ALA A 57 -3.51 -1.35 9.76
CA ALA A 57 -4.80 -0.67 9.89
C ALA A 57 -5.43 -0.32 8.53
N ILE A 58 -4.62 0.12 7.56
CA ILE A 58 -5.09 0.43 6.20
C ILE A 58 -5.44 -0.87 5.46
N GLY A 59 -4.64 -1.92 5.61
CA GLY A 59 -4.88 -3.24 5.02
C GLY A 59 -6.18 -3.87 5.51
N PHE A 60 -6.47 -3.77 6.81
CA PHE A 60 -7.73 -4.24 7.40
C PHE A 60 -8.97 -3.56 6.81
N TYR A 61 -8.88 -2.28 6.42
CA TYR A 61 -10.02 -1.56 5.83
C TYR A 61 -10.37 -2.02 4.40
N GLN A 62 -9.52 -2.81 3.76
CA GLN A 62 -9.69 -3.32 2.39
C GLN A 62 -10.09 -4.80 2.33
N GLU A 63 -10.15 -5.51 3.46
CA GLU A 63 -10.83 -6.82 3.57
C GLU A 63 -12.33 -6.64 3.79
#